data_AF-A0AA88PLE1-F1
#
_entry.id   AF-A0AA88PLE1-F1
#
_cell.length_a   1.000
_cell.length_b   1.000
_cell.length_c   1.000
_cell.angle_alpha   90.00
_cell.angle_beta   90.00
_cell.angle_gamma   90.00
#
_symmetry.space_group_name_H-M   'P 1'
#
loop_
_entity.id
_entity.type
_entity.pdbx_description
1 polymer ?
#
loop_
_entity_poly.entity_id
_entity_poly.type
_entity_poly.pdbx_seq_one_letter_code
_entity_poly.pdbx_strand_id
1 'polypeptide(L)'
;MWQNENITVSKQRFIIEEWGPQSSCSFITAVGIASLILSAVQAWRLLFFICKGHDDSIFNAFLNLLISTFVVFAVFLSSTIVSVGFNLWCDAITEGGSMLSSCEDLQDTDLELGLDNSAFYDQFAIAQFGLWAAWLPWLGITVMAFLKVYHNYRQEDLVDSLIHEKEFLLGRSSRRCSDVVDEKSGMI
;
A
#
# COMPACT_ATOMS: atom_id res chain seq x y z
N MET A 1 26.91 21.62 -48.58
CA MET A 1 26.67 20.28 -49.17
C MET A 1 26.20 19.42 -48.02
N TRP A 2 24.89 19.22 -47.91
CA TRP A 2 24.28 18.45 -46.81
C TRP A 2 24.49 16.97 -47.09
N GLN A 3 25.15 16.29 -46.16
CA GLN A 3 25.47 14.88 -46.25
C GLN A 3 24.37 14.12 -45.52
N ASN A 4 23.34 13.76 -46.29
CA ASN A 4 22.29 12.84 -45.87
C ASN A 4 22.69 11.44 -46.33
N GLU A 5 22.21 10.43 -45.60
CA GLU A 5 22.40 8.97 -45.82
C GLU A 5 23.73 8.47 -45.20
N ASN A 6 23.73 7.69 -44.12
CA ASN A 6 23.04 6.41 -43.99
C ASN A 6 23.02 5.98 -42.51
N ILE A 7 22.10 6.52 -41.69
CA ILE A 7 21.77 5.87 -40.42
C ILE A 7 20.82 4.74 -40.80
N THR A 8 21.36 3.60 -41.20
CA THR A 8 20.65 2.34 -41.10
C THR A 8 20.41 2.09 -39.62
N VAL A 9 19.36 2.68 -39.06
CA VAL A 9 18.73 2.15 -37.85
C VAL A 9 18.42 0.72 -38.23
N SER A 10 19.14 -0.22 -37.64
CA SER A 10 19.03 -1.65 -37.94
C SER A 10 17.60 -2.08 -37.66
N LYS A 11 16.79 -2.10 -38.72
CA LYS A 11 15.39 -2.48 -38.66
C LYS A 11 15.30 -3.96 -38.29
N GLN A 12 15.24 -4.24 -37.00
CA GLN A 12 15.06 -5.60 -36.50
C GLN A 12 13.57 -5.88 -36.48
N ARG A 13 13.13 -6.81 -37.34
CA ARG A 13 11.76 -7.30 -37.34
C ARG A 13 11.54 -8.19 -36.12
N PHE A 14 10.99 -7.63 -35.05
CA PHE A 14 10.57 -8.39 -33.88
C PHE A 14 9.11 -8.84 -34.08
N ILE A 15 8.86 -10.14 -34.05
CA ILE A 15 7.50 -10.72 -34.22
C ILE A 15 7.01 -11.13 -32.84
N ILE A 16 5.95 -10.46 -32.36
CA ILE A 16 5.28 -10.81 -31.11
C ILE A 16 4.21 -11.85 -31.41
N GLU A 17 4.34 -13.04 -30.82
CA GLU A 17 3.34 -14.10 -30.95
C GLU A 17 2.08 -13.81 -30.11
N GLU A 18 2.24 -13.29 -28.88
CA GLU A 18 1.13 -12.96 -27.99
C GLU A 18 1.49 -11.83 -27.02
N TRP A 19 0.58 -10.86 -26.86
CA TRP A 19 0.70 -9.82 -25.84
C TRP A 19 0.16 -10.31 -24.50
N GLY A 20 0.72 -9.79 -23.40
CA GLY A 20 0.19 -10.04 -22.07
C GLY A 20 -1.29 -9.66 -21.94
N PRO A 21 -2.04 -10.30 -21.02
CA PRO A 21 -3.47 -10.07 -20.89
C PRO A 21 -3.76 -8.61 -20.50
N GLN A 22 -4.74 -8.00 -21.17
CA GLN A 22 -5.14 -6.60 -20.95
C GLN A 22 -5.51 -6.30 -19.48
N SER A 23 -6.00 -7.31 -18.77
CA SER A 23 -6.33 -7.23 -17.34
C SER A 23 -5.16 -6.78 -16.47
N SER A 24 -3.92 -7.13 -16.83
CA SER A 24 -2.73 -6.76 -16.06
C SER A 24 -2.48 -5.25 -16.10
N CYS A 25 -2.59 -4.65 -17.29
CA CYS A 25 -2.45 -3.20 -17.45
C CYS A 25 -3.57 -2.46 -16.72
N SER A 26 -4.83 -2.88 -16.93
CA SER A 26 -5.97 -2.28 -16.24
C SER A 26 -5.88 -2.39 -14.72
N PHE A 27 -5.39 -3.52 -14.20
CA PHE A 27 -5.18 -3.72 -12.77
C PHE A 27 -4.14 -2.74 -12.21
N ILE A 28 -2.95 -2.64 -12.82
CA ILE A 28 -1.88 -1.74 -12.34
C ILE A 28 -2.36 -0.29 -12.35
N THR A 29 -3.01 0.16 -13.44
CA THR A 29 -3.55 1.52 -13.54
C THR A 29 -4.62 1.79 -12.48
N ALA A 30 -5.55 0.86 -12.27
CA ALA A 30 -6.59 1.01 -11.27
C ALA A 30 -6.01 1.08 -9.84
N VAL A 31 -5.01 0.24 -9.53
CA VAL A 31 -4.31 0.25 -8.24
C VAL A 31 -3.56 1.58 -8.04
N GLY A 32 -2.88 2.09 -9.07
CA GLY A 32 -2.20 3.38 -9.02
C GLY A 32 -3.15 4.54 -8.75
N ILE A 33 -4.27 4.61 -9.47
CA ILE A 33 -5.30 5.66 -9.28
C ILE A 33 -5.94 5.55 -7.90
N ALA A 34 -6.32 4.34 -7.47
CA ALA A 34 -6.90 4.12 -6.16
C ALA A 34 -5.93 4.51 -5.03
N SER A 35 -4.65 4.15 -5.15
CA SER A 35 -3.58 4.55 -4.23
C SER A 35 -3.44 6.07 -4.13
N LEU A 36 -3.50 6.78 -5.26
CA LEU A 36 -3.44 8.24 -5.30
C LEU A 36 -4.66 8.87 -4.59
N ILE A 37 -5.87 8.40 -4.89
CA ILE A 37 -7.09 8.91 -4.25
C ILE A 37 -7.06 8.65 -2.75
N LEU A 38 -6.71 7.42 -2.33
CA LEU A 38 -6.70 7.05 -0.93
C LEU A 38 -5.62 7.80 -0.13
N SER A 39 -4.46 8.05 -0.72
CA SER A 39 -3.42 8.86 -0.07
C SER A 39 -3.85 10.32 0.10
N ALA A 40 -4.53 10.90 -0.90
CA ALA A 40 -5.13 12.24 -0.78
C ALA A 40 -6.20 12.30 0.32
N VAL A 41 -7.07 11.29 0.40
CA VAL A 41 -8.08 11.18 1.47
C VAL A 41 -7.43 11.06 2.85
N GLN A 42 -6.36 10.28 2.98
CA GLN A 42 -5.63 10.14 4.25
C GLN A 42 -4.92 11.43 4.65
N ALA A 43 -4.30 12.14 3.71
CA ALA A 43 -3.68 13.44 3.96
C ALA A 43 -4.72 14.46 4.43
N TRP A 44 -5.88 14.51 3.77
CA TRP A 44 -7.01 15.36 4.18
C TRP A 44 -7.49 15.02 5.58
N ARG A 45 -7.70 13.73 5.88
CA ARG A 45 -8.11 13.29 7.22
C ARG A 45 -7.09 13.68 8.29
N LEU A 46 -5.81 13.44 8.05
CA LEU A 46 -4.74 13.81 8.99
C LEU A 46 -4.74 15.32 9.28
N LEU A 47 -4.86 16.14 8.24
CA LEU A 47 -4.96 17.60 8.38
C LEU A 47 -6.19 17.98 9.23
N PHE A 48 -7.35 17.40 8.93
CA PHE A 48 -8.58 17.66 9.67
C PHE A 48 -8.48 17.24 11.15
N PHE A 49 -7.88 16.09 11.43
CA PHE A 49 -7.65 15.61 12.80
C PHE A 49 -6.73 16.55 13.58
N ILE A 50 -5.64 17.00 12.97
CA ILE A 50 -4.71 17.96 13.60
C ILE A 50 -5.42 19.29 13.88
N CYS A 51 -6.27 19.78 12.98
CA CYS A 51 -6.96 21.05 13.16
C CYS A 51 -8.15 20.99 14.14
N LYS A 52 -8.88 19.87 14.22
CA LYS A 52 -10.13 19.76 15.00
C LYS A 52 -10.00 18.94 16.29
N GLY A 53 -8.92 18.18 16.47
CA GLY A 53 -8.63 17.44 17.71
C GLY A 53 -9.67 16.36 18.03
N HIS A 54 -10.11 15.59 17.04
CA HIS A 54 -11.14 14.56 17.22
C HIS A 54 -10.52 13.17 17.44
N ASP A 55 -11.08 12.40 18.37
CA ASP A 55 -10.67 11.02 18.62
C ASP A 55 -11.28 10.07 17.58
N ASP A 56 -10.43 9.28 16.91
CA ASP A 56 -10.88 8.23 16.00
C ASP A 56 -11.53 7.09 16.78
N SER A 57 -12.78 6.76 16.44
CA SER A 57 -13.42 5.52 16.89
C SER A 57 -12.57 4.29 16.52
N ILE A 58 -12.56 3.29 17.38
CA ILE A 58 -11.80 2.04 17.18
C ILE A 58 -12.22 1.31 15.91
N PHE A 59 -13.52 1.34 15.59
CA PHE A 59 -14.02 0.80 14.34
C PHE A 59 -13.41 1.50 13.11
N ASN A 60 -13.25 2.83 13.17
CA ASN A 60 -12.57 3.58 12.11
C ASN A 60 -11.08 3.21 12.02
N ALA A 61 -10.40 3.02 13.16
CA ALA A 61 -9.01 2.58 13.18
C ALA A 61 -8.85 1.17 12.56
N PHE A 62 -9.77 0.26 12.85
CA PHE A 62 -9.80 -1.10 12.29
C PHE A 62 -10.08 -1.09 10.78
N LEU A 63 -11.07 -0.31 10.32
CA LEU A 63 -11.34 -0.16 8.88
C LEU A 63 -10.14 0.45 8.14
N ASN A 64 -9.47 1.43 8.74
CA ASN A 64 -8.27 2.02 8.18
C ASN A 64 -7.15 0.97 8.05
N LEU A 65 -6.96 0.13 9.07
CA LEU A 65 -6.01 -0.99 9.00
C LEU A 65 -6.34 -1.97 7.87
N LEU A 66 -7.62 -2.37 7.72
CA LEU A 66 -8.05 -3.27 6.64
C LEU A 66 -7.78 -2.68 5.25
N ILE A 67 -8.15 -1.41 5.04
CA ILE A 67 -7.96 -0.72 3.76
C ILE A 67 -6.46 -0.57 3.47
N SER A 68 -5.66 -0.09 4.43
CA SER A 68 -4.22 0.09 4.24
C SER A 68 -3.52 -1.23 3.95
N THR A 69 -3.89 -2.32 4.64
CA THR A 69 -3.34 -3.67 4.38
C THR A 69 -3.67 -4.14 2.96
N PHE A 70 -4.92 -3.95 2.52
CA PHE A 70 -5.33 -4.31 1.16
C PHE A 70 -4.55 -3.52 0.10
N VAL A 71 -4.39 -2.20 0.30
CA VAL A 71 -3.64 -1.36 -0.64
C VAL A 71 -2.17 -1.73 -0.68
N VAL A 72 -1.52 -2.01 0.46
CA VAL A 72 -0.14 -2.51 0.51
C VAL A 72 0.03 -3.74 -0.35
N PHE A 73 -0.89 -4.70 -0.21
CA PHE A 73 -0.85 -5.94 -0.98
C PHE A 73 -1.07 -5.70 -2.48
N ALA A 74 -2.07 -4.87 -2.83
CA ALA A 74 -2.35 -4.55 -4.22
C ALA A 74 -1.17 -3.80 -4.89
N VAL A 75 -0.56 -2.82 -4.22
CA VAL A 75 0.60 -2.10 -4.72
C VAL A 75 1.80 -3.04 -4.84
N PHE A 76 2.02 -3.95 -3.88
CA PHE A 76 3.07 -4.96 -3.98
C PHE A 76 2.90 -5.84 -5.23
N LEU A 77 1.69 -6.35 -5.48
CA LEU A 77 1.40 -7.13 -6.67
C LEU A 77 1.62 -6.33 -7.95
N SER A 78 1.20 -5.06 -7.99
CA SER A 78 1.47 -4.19 -9.14
C SER A 78 2.98 -3.98 -9.35
N SER A 79 3.75 -3.76 -8.29
CA SER A 79 5.21 -3.62 -8.36
C SER A 79 5.88 -4.88 -8.92
N THR A 80 5.44 -6.07 -8.49
CA THR A 80 6.02 -7.34 -8.97
C THR A 80 5.64 -7.61 -10.42
N ILE A 81 4.38 -7.39 -10.82
CA ILE A 81 3.94 -7.56 -12.21
C ILE A 81 4.73 -6.63 -13.14
N VAL A 82 4.88 -5.35 -12.79
CA VAL A 82 5.66 -4.40 -13.60
C VAL A 82 7.13 -4.79 -13.65
N SER A 83 7.74 -5.15 -12.51
CA SER A 83 9.15 -5.52 -12.46
C SER A 83 9.46 -6.78 -13.26
N VAL A 84 8.63 -7.82 -13.12
CA VAL A 84 8.79 -9.08 -13.84
C VAL A 84 8.49 -8.90 -15.33
N GLY A 85 7.40 -8.19 -15.66
CA GLY A 85 7.04 -7.88 -17.04
C GLY A 85 8.13 -7.10 -17.76
N PHE A 86 8.74 -6.12 -17.10
CA PHE A 86 9.85 -5.34 -17.66
C PHE A 86 11.11 -6.19 -17.88
N ASN A 87 11.48 -7.04 -16.92
CA ASN A 87 12.62 -7.95 -17.07
C ASN A 87 12.41 -8.95 -18.21
N LEU A 88 11.21 -9.56 -18.30
CA LEU A 88 10.86 -10.50 -19.38
C LEU A 88 10.85 -9.80 -20.74
N TRP A 89 10.37 -8.57 -20.80
CA TRP A 89 10.41 -7.75 -22.01
C TRP A 89 11.84 -7.48 -22.46
N CYS A 90 12.71 -7.01 -21.56
CA CYS A 90 14.13 -6.78 -21.84
C CYS A 90 14.84 -8.07 -22.28
N ASP A 91 14.54 -9.20 -21.65
CA ASP A 91 15.11 -10.50 -22.00
C ASP A 91 14.69 -10.95 -23.41
N ALA A 92 13.40 -10.77 -23.75
CA ALA A 92 12.87 -11.14 -25.05
C ALA A 92 13.45 -10.29 -26.20
N ILE A 93 13.57 -8.98 -26.02
CA ILE A 93 14.12 -8.08 -27.06
C ILE A 93 15.63 -8.19 -27.22
N THR A 94 16.35 -8.59 -26.16
CA THR A 94 17.81 -8.82 -26.20
C THR A 94 18.14 -10.26 -26.58
N GLU A 95 17.13 -11.05 -27.02
CA GLU A 95 17.26 -12.46 -27.39
C GLU A 95 17.98 -13.30 -26.31
N GLY A 96 17.64 -13.08 -25.04
CA GLY A 96 18.25 -13.75 -23.89
C GLY A 96 19.66 -13.27 -23.53
N GLY A 97 20.05 -12.06 -23.98
CA GLY A 97 21.39 -11.50 -23.75
C GLY A 97 22.45 -11.90 -24.78
N SER A 98 22.04 -12.47 -25.92
CA SER A 98 22.93 -12.81 -27.03
C SER A 98 23.35 -11.59 -27.85
N MET A 99 22.53 -10.53 -27.85
CA MET A 99 22.87 -9.24 -28.46
C MET A 99 23.84 -8.45 -27.59
N LEU A 100 24.81 -7.79 -28.24
CA LEU A 100 25.80 -6.94 -27.57
C LEU A 100 25.21 -5.60 -27.07
N SER A 101 24.01 -5.23 -27.52
CA SER A 101 23.30 -4.00 -27.16
C SER A 101 22.52 -4.18 -25.87
N SER A 102 22.52 -3.17 -25.01
CA SER A 102 21.71 -3.18 -23.79
C SER A 102 20.21 -2.98 -24.10
N CYS A 103 19.33 -3.35 -23.16
CA CYS A 103 17.89 -3.11 -23.28
C CYS A 103 17.57 -1.61 -23.47
N GLU A 104 18.39 -0.73 -22.88
CA GLU A 104 18.31 0.72 -23.04
C GLU A 104 18.61 1.15 -24.48
N ASP A 105 19.67 0.60 -25.09
CA ASP A 105 20.07 0.93 -26.48
C ASP A 105 18.99 0.53 -27.51
N LEU A 106 18.19 -0.48 -27.19
CA LEU A 106 17.11 -0.97 -28.06
C LEU A 106 15.88 -0.03 -28.06
N GLN A 107 15.79 0.94 -27.13
CA GLN A 107 14.66 1.89 -27.10
C GLN A 107 14.62 2.85 -28.28
N ASP A 108 15.78 3.13 -28.88
CA ASP A 108 15.92 4.05 -30.02
C ASP A 108 15.84 3.31 -31.36
N THR A 109 15.64 1.99 -31.34
CA THR A 109 15.55 1.15 -32.54
C THR A 109 14.09 0.88 -32.93
N ASP A 110 13.76 1.07 -34.21
CA ASP A 110 12.43 0.71 -34.73
C ASP A 110 12.30 -0.82 -34.85
N LEU A 111 11.56 -1.39 -33.90
CA LEU A 111 11.29 -2.82 -33.79
C LEU A 111 10.17 -3.32 -34.75
N GLU A 112 9.61 -2.46 -35.61
CA GLU A 112 8.49 -2.75 -36.54
C GLU A 112 7.18 -3.21 -35.88
N LEU A 113 6.92 -2.82 -34.62
CA LEU A 113 5.67 -3.16 -33.92
C LEU A 113 4.45 -2.35 -34.39
N GLY A 114 4.65 -1.28 -35.17
CA GLY A 114 3.59 -0.33 -35.52
C GLY A 114 3.16 0.57 -34.35
N LEU A 115 3.97 0.65 -33.30
CA LEU A 115 3.81 1.52 -32.13
C LEU A 115 5.07 2.37 -31.94
N ASP A 116 4.90 3.57 -31.41
CA ASP A 116 6.03 4.41 -30.97
C ASP A 116 6.66 3.76 -29.73
N ASN A 117 7.82 3.12 -29.90
CA ASN A 117 8.59 2.49 -28.82
C ASN A 117 9.64 3.44 -28.21
N SER A 118 9.68 4.70 -28.65
CA SER A 118 10.63 5.67 -28.13
C SER A 118 10.47 5.86 -26.61
N ALA A 119 11.57 5.76 -25.87
CA ALA A 119 11.63 5.93 -24.42
C ALA A 119 10.84 4.90 -23.57
N PHE A 120 10.57 3.69 -24.09
CA PHE A 120 9.88 2.65 -23.30
C PHE A 120 10.66 2.31 -22.01
N TYR A 121 11.99 2.21 -22.10
CA TYR A 121 12.84 1.81 -20.99
C TYR A 121 12.74 2.80 -19.84
N ASP A 122 12.81 4.11 -20.14
CA ASP A 122 12.65 5.17 -19.16
C ASP A 122 11.27 5.17 -18.49
N GLN A 123 10.21 4.99 -19.28
CA GLN A 123 8.84 4.98 -18.76
C GLN A 123 8.59 3.81 -17.81
N PHE A 124 9.03 2.60 -18.17
CA PHE A 124 8.89 1.41 -17.32
C PHE A 124 9.79 1.49 -16.08
N ALA A 125 11.00 2.03 -16.20
CA ALA A 125 11.90 2.24 -15.07
C ALA A 125 11.30 3.24 -14.04
N ILE A 126 10.74 4.36 -14.51
CA ILE A 126 10.05 5.34 -13.66
C ILE A 126 8.82 4.70 -12.99
N ALA A 127 8.04 3.91 -13.72
CA ALA A 127 6.88 3.22 -13.16
C ALA A 127 7.26 2.19 -12.09
N GLN A 128 8.30 1.39 -12.34
CA GLN A 128 8.84 0.42 -11.39
C GLN A 128 9.31 1.12 -10.12
N PHE A 129 10.17 2.14 -10.25
CA PHE A 129 10.66 2.90 -9.11
C PHE A 129 9.53 3.57 -8.34
N GLY A 130 8.59 4.20 -9.05
CA GLY A 130 7.44 4.87 -8.45
C GLY A 130 6.54 3.92 -7.64
N LEU A 131 6.28 2.71 -8.15
CA LEU A 131 5.48 1.71 -7.44
C LEU A 131 6.18 1.19 -6.17
N TRP A 132 7.48 0.90 -6.24
CA TRP A 132 8.26 0.50 -5.05
C TRP A 132 8.39 1.63 -4.03
N ALA A 133 8.62 2.86 -4.51
CA ALA A 133 8.65 4.05 -3.67
C ALA A 133 7.31 4.33 -3.01
N ALA A 134 6.18 4.08 -3.68
CA ALA A 134 4.83 4.21 -3.11
C ALA A 134 4.49 3.09 -2.13
N TRP A 135 5.01 1.88 -2.35
CA TRP A 135 4.78 0.74 -1.46
C TRP A 135 5.30 0.97 -0.04
N LEU A 136 6.48 1.62 0.10
CA LEU A 136 7.10 1.88 1.39
C LEU A 136 6.24 2.76 2.32
N PRO A 137 5.71 3.93 1.89
CA PRO A 137 4.72 4.69 2.66
C PRO A 137 3.49 3.88 3.03
N TRP A 138 2.93 3.09 2.11
CA TRP A 138 1.77 2.25 2.41
C TRP A 138 2.05 1.21 3.50
N LEU A 139 3.25 0.62 3.49
CA LEU A 139 3.70 -0.27 4.54
C LEU A 139 3.80 0.48 5.87
N GLY A 140 4.41 1.66 5.88
CA GLY A 140 4.50 2.52 7.06
C GLY A 140 3.13 2.89 7.64
N ILE A 141 2.19 3.30 6.79
CA ILE A 141 0.80 3.60 7.17
C ILE A 141 0.13 2.39 7.81
N THR A 142 0.34 1.20 7.24
CA THR A 142 -0.25 -0.05 7.77
C THR A 142 0.31 -0.39 9.15
N VAL A 143 1.62 -0.26 9.36
CA VAL A 143 2.25 -0.45 10.67
C VAL A 143 1.69 0.55 11.70
N MET A 144 1.57 1.83 11.32
CA MET A 144 1.00 2.85 12.20
C MET A 144 -0.47 2.59 12.52
N ALA A 145 -1.26 2.17 11.54
CA ALA A 145 -2.66 1.79 11.75
C ALA A 145 -2.78 0.57 12.68
N PHE A 146 -1.90 -0.42 12.54
CA PHE A 146 -1.86 -1.59 13.41
C PHE A 146 -1.52 -1.20 14.86
N LEU A 147 -0.49 -0.37 15.05
CA LEU A 147 -0.12 0.14 16.38
C LEU A 147 -1.26 0.93 17.01
N LYS A 148 -1.99 1.74 16.23
CA LYS A 148 -3.16 2.49 16.71
C LYS A 148 -4.29 1.57 17.16
N VAL A 149 -4.63 0.55 16.37
CA VAL A 149 -5.65 -0.44 16.75
C VAL A 149 -5.22 -1.21 18.00
N TYR A 150 -3.96 -1.64 18.06
CA TYR A 150 -3.42 -2.36 19.21
C TYR A 150 -3.44 -1.52 20.50
N HIS A 151 -3.04 -0.25 20.41
CA HIS A 151 -3.06 0.66 21.54
C HIS A 151 -4.49 0.93 22.01
N ASN A 152 -5.41 1.18 21.08
CA ASN A 152 -6.82 1.42 21.41
C ASN A 152 -7.46 0.18 22.05
N TYR A 153 -7.24 -1.02 21.49
CA TYR A 153 -7.72 -2.28 22.07
C TYR A 153 -7.19 -2.49 23.49
N ARG A 154 -5.89 -2.26 23.70
CA ARG A 154 -5.28 -2.38 25.04
C ARG A 154 -5.82 -1.34 26.03
N GLN A 155 -6.15 -0.13 25.58
CA GLN A 155 -6.76 0.87 26.44
C GLN A 155 -8.18 0.48 26.86
N GLU A 156 -9.01 -0.06 25.96
CA GLU A 156 -10.34 -0.54 26.32
C GLU A 156 -10.27 -1.65 27.37
N ASP A 157 -9.39 -2.63 27.18
CA ASP A 157 -9.18 -3.75 28.12
C ASP A 157 -8.76 -3.26 29.53
N LEU A 158 -7.91 -2.23 29.59
CA LEU A 158 -7.52 -1.60 30.84
C LEU A 158 -8.69 -0.86 31.51
N VAL A 159 -9.51 -0.14 30.73
CA VAL A 159 -10.68 0.58 31.25
C VAL A 159 -11.72 -0.41 31.80
N ASP A 160 -11.99 -1.50 31.09
CA ASP A 160 -12.92 -2.54 31.52
C ASP A 160 -12.44 -3.23 32.81
N SER A 161 -11.15 -3.51 32.90
CA SER A 161 -10.54 -4.07 34.12
C SER A 161 -10.69 -3.14 35.32
N LEU A 162 -10.47 -1.83 35.13
CA LEU A 162 -10.63 -0.82 36.18
C LEU A 162 -12.10 -0.64 36.61
N ILE A 163 -13.04 -0.71 35.67
CA ILE A 163 -14.49 -0.66 35.96
C ILE A 163 -14.89 -1.89 36.77
N HIS A 164 -14.45 -3.08 36.36
CA HIS A 164 -14.76 -4.32 37.06
C HIS A 164 -14.21 -4.32 38.50
N GLU A 165 -12.97 -3.87 38.69
CA GLU A 165 -12.36 -3.76 40.02
C GLU A 165 -13.09 -2.72 40.88
N LYS A 166 -13.47 -1.58 40.30
CA LYS A 166 -14.27 -0.56 40.99
C LYS A 166 -15.61 -1.12 41.48
N GLU A 167 -16.33 -1.86 40.65
CA GLU A 167 -17.60 -2.48 41.03
C GLU A 167 -17.44 -3.51 42.15
N PHE A 168 -16.38 -4.32 42.10
CA PHE A 168 -16.05 -5.27 43.15
C PHE A 168 -15.77 -4.57 44.49
N LEU A 169 -15.01 -3.47 44.47
CA LEU A 169 -14.71 -2.69 45.68
C LEU A 169 -15.94 -2.00 46.26
N LEU A 170 -16.82 -1.44 45.41
CA LEU A 170 -18.09 -0.86 45.85
C LEU A 170 -19.03 -1.91 46.45
N GLY A 171 -19.14 -3.08 45.83
CA GLY A 171 -19.92 -4.21 46.34
C GLY A 171 -19.42 -4.73 47.69
N ARG A 172 -18.09 -4.83 47.87
CA ARG A 172 -17.48 -5.27 49.14
C ARG A 172 -17.63 -4.23 50.25
N SER A 173 -17.49 -2.94 49.92
CA SER A 173 -17.73 -1.83 50.85
C SER A 173 -19.18 -1.83 51.36
N SER A 174 -20.13 -2.03 50.45
CA SER A 174 -21.55 -2.11 50.80
C SER A 174 -21.86 -3.27 51.75
N ARG A 175 -21.35 -4.48 51.51
CA ARG A 175 -21.57 -5.63 52.42
C ARG A 175 -20.97 -5.41 53.80
N ARG A 176 -19.74 -4.89 53.88
CA ARG A 176 -19.09 -4.59 55.16
C ARG A 176 -19.88 -3.57 55.97
N CYS A 177 -20.51 -2.59 55.32
CA CYS A 177 -21.38 -1.62 55.99
C CYS A 177 -22.64 -2.30 56.56
N SER A 178 -23.27 -3.19 55.80
CA SER A 178 -24.43 -3.98 56.25
C SER A 178 -24.10 -4.86 57.45
N ASP A 179 -22.98 -5.59 57.43
CA ASP A 179 -22.57 -6.46 58.54
C ASP A 179 -22.36 -5.67 59.85
N VAL A 180 -21.76 -4.47 59.77
CA VAL A 180 -21.55 -3.59 60.95
C VAL A 180 -22.88 -3.04 61.50
N VAL A 181 -23.87 -2.80 60.63
CA VAL A 181 -25.20 -2.33 61.07
C VAL A 181 -25.99 -3.47 61.73
N ASP A 182 -25.95 -4.69 61.18
CA ASP A 182 -26.62 -5.86 61.77
C ASP A 182 -26.00 -6.24 63.13
N GLU A 183 -24.67 -6.23 63.25
CA GLU A 183 -24.00 -6.51 64.52
C GLU A 183 -24.38 -5.51 65.61
N LYS A 184 -24.54 -4.23 65.25
CA LYS A 184 -24.98 -3.18 66.19
C LYS A 184 -26.46 -3.28 66.56
N SER A 185 -27.30 -3.81 65.66
CA SER A 185 -28.74 -3.98 65.92
C SER A 185 -29.06 -5.24 66.73
N GLY A 186 -28.19 -6.26 66.70
CA GLY A 186 -28.33 -7.48 67.51
C GLY A 186 -27.79 -7.37 68.95
N MET A 187 -27.16 -6.24 69.30
CA MET A 187 -26.56 -5.99 70.62
C MET A 187 -27.44 -5.15 71.57
N ILE A 188 -28.69 -4.85 71.18
CA ILE A 188 -29.69 -4.09 71.96
C ILE A 188 -30.72 -5.04 72.58
#